data_AF-A0A834N3X3-F1
#
_entry.id   AF-A0A834N3X3-F1
#
_cell.length_a   1.000
_cell.length_b   1.000
_cell.length_c   1.000
_cell.angle_alpha   90.00
_cell.angle_beta   90.00
_cell.angle_gamma   90.00
#
_symmetry.space_group_name_H-M   'P 1'
#
loop_
_entity.id
_entity.type
_entity.pdbx_description
1 polymer ?
#
loop_
_entity_poly.entity_id
_entity_poly.type
_entity_poly.pdbx_seq_one_letter_code
_entity_poly.pdbx_strand_id
1 'polypeptide(L)' 'MADTPSKSRPMKYPYTTAAQIAQFPYRHYMKHSWLMRYWMIALVVCAPLFIKIQKLSYAEENVKVWNEKRKKEFEGHGH' A
#
# COMPACT_ATOMS: atom_id res chain seq x y z
N MET A 1 -7.59 -16.03 42.26
CA MET A 1 -8.68 -15.25 41.64
C MET A 1 -8.24 -15.00 40.21
N ALA A 2 -9.01 -15.49 39.23
CA ALA A 2 -8.58 -15.56 37.84
C ALA A 2 -8.27 -14.16 37.26
N ASP A 3 -7.08 -14.02 36.67
CA ASP A 3 -6.67 -12.85 35.90
C ASP A 3 -7.55 -12.75 34.64
N THR A 4 -8.70 -12.08 34.77
CA THR A 4 -9.52 -11.73 33.62
C THR A 4 -8.80 -10.63 32.84
N PRO A 5 -8.52 -10.81 31.53
CA PRO A 5 -7.90 -9.74 30.76
C PRO A 5 -8.88 -8.58 30.73
N SER A 6 -8.53 -7.49 31.42
CA SER A 6 -9.31 -6.26 31.43
C SER A 6 -9.65 -5.89 30.00
N LYS A 7 -10.94 -5.80 29.64
CA LYS A 7 -11.35 -5.26 28.34
C LYS A 7 -10.70 -3.90 28.19
N SER A 8 -9.69 -3.82 27.33
CA SER A 8 -8.91 -2.63 27.05
C SER A 8 -9.87 -1.44 26.87
N ARG A 9 -9.71 -0.40 27.69
CA ARG A 9 -10.51 0.81 27.61
C ARG A 9 -10.36 1.42 26.21
N PRO A 10 -11.45 1.68 25.48
CA PRO A 10 -11.34 2.34 24.18
C PRO A 10 -10.77 3.74 24.33
N MET A 11 -10.02 4.19 23.32
CA MET A 11 -9.40 5.51 23.29
C MET A 11 -10.46 6.61 23.39
N LYS A 12 -10.18 7.69 24.14
CA LYS A 12 -11.14 8.78 24.42
C LYS A 12 -11.64 9.51 23.17
N TYR A 13 -10.83 9.56 22.10
CA TYR A 13 -11.14 10.28 20.86
C TYR A 13 -11.11 9.35 19.63
N PRO A 14 -12.15 8.52 19.43
CA PRO A 14 -12.20 7.47 18.41
C PRO A 14 -12.52 7.97 16.99
N TYR A 15 -12.20 9.21 16.67
CA TYR A 15 -12.42 9.82 15.35
C TYR A 15 -11.13 10.24 14.66
N THR A 16 -9.99 10.12 15.35
CA THR A 16 -8.69 10.31 14.71
C THR A 16 -8.42 9.12 13.79
N THR A 17 -7.73 9.36 12.69
CA THR A 17 -7.36 8.32 11.72
C THR A 17 -6.60 7.16 12.38
N ALA A 18 -5.70 7.49 13.33
CA ALA A 18 -5.00 6.50 14.14
C ALA A 18 -5.94 5.66 15.02
N ALA A 19 -6.98 6.25 15.60
CA ALA A 19 -7.94 5.53 16.42
C ALA A 19 -8.80 4.57 15.59
N GLN A 20 -9.21 4.97 14.39
CA GLN A 20 -9.98 4.13 13.48
C GLN A 20 -9.18 2.90 13.05
N ILE A 21 -7.89 3.07 12.76
CA ILE A 21 -6.95 1.99 12.47
C ILE A 21 -6.85 1.07 13.69
N ALA A 22 -6.57 1.59 14.88
CA ALA A 22 -6.42 0.78 16.09
C ALA A 22 -7.68 -0.02 16.46
N GLN A 23 -8.86 0.49 16.13
CA GLN A 23 -10.15 -0.18 16.36
C GLN A 23 -10.51 -1.20 15.28
N PHE A 24 -9.86 -1.16 14.12
CA PHE A 24 -10.17 -2.09 13.05
C PHE A 24 -9.76 -3.52 13.46
N PRO A 25 -10.65 -4.52 13.37
CA PRO A 25 -10.38 -5.86 13.88
C PRO A 25 -9.53 -6.67 12.88
N TYR A 26 -8.28 -6.23 12.66
CA TYR A 26 -7.32 -6.84 11.72
C TYR A 26 -7.21 -8.36 11.91
N ARG A 27 -7.09 -8.80 13.17
CA ARG A 27 -6.94 -10.22 13.51
C ARG A 27 -8.18 -11.05 13.15
N HIS A 28 -9.37 -10.47 13.23
CA HIS A 28 -10.62 -11.13 12.86
C HIS A 28 -10.68 -11.32 11.34
N TYR A 29 -10.41 -10.26 10.56
CA TYR A 29 -10.40 -10.35 9.10
C TYR A 29 -9.35 -11.32 8.57
N MET A 30 -8.15 -11.36 9.15
CA MET A 30 -7.11 -12.31 8.74
C MET A 30 -7.46 -13.78 9.04
N LYS A 31 -8.26 -14.05 10.09
CA LYS A 31 -8.70 -15.41 10.44
C LYS A 31 -9.92 -15.88 9.65
N HIS A 32 -10.91 -15.01 9.47
CA HIS A 32 -12.21 -15.40 8.91
C HIS A 32 -12.35 -15.12 7.41
N SER A 33 -11.65 -14.12 6.88
CA SER A 33 -11.70 -13.82 5.44
C SER A 33 -10.57 -14.52 4.71
N TRP A 34 -10.90 -15.58 3.99
CA TRP A 34 -9.99 -16.27 3.09
C TRP A 34 -9.39 -15.27 2.09
N LEU A 35 -10.22 -14.41 1.48
CA LEU A 35 -9.78 -13.41 0.51
C LEU A 35 -8.68 -12.50 1.07
N MET A 36 -8.86 -11.94 2.28
CA MET A 36 -7.86 -11.06 2.88
C MET A 36 -6.52 -11.75 3.10
N ARG A 37 -6.53 -13.05 3.47
CA ARG A 37 -5.31 -13.82 3.67
C ARG A 37 -4.52 -14.00 2.37
N TYR A 38 -5.19 -14.45 1.30
CA TYR A 38 -4.51 -14.68 0.02
C TYR A 38 -4.13 -13.36 -0.66
N TRP A 39 -4.90 -12.30 -0.49
CA TRP A 39 -4.57 -10.99 -1.04
C TRP A 39 -3.28 -10.43 -0.42
N MET A 40 -3.13 -10.51 0.90
CA MET A 40 -1.89 -10.10 1.58
C MET A 40 -0.69 -10.94 1.14
N ILE A 41 -0.85 -12.26 1.02
CA ILE A 41 0.22 -13.16 0.53
C ILE A 41 0.58 -12.80 -0.91
N ALA A 42 -0.40 -12.62 -1.78
CA ALA A 42 -0.18 -12.25 -3.18
C ALA A 42 0.56 -10.91 -3.29
N LEU A 43 0.19 -9.90 -2.50
CA LEU A 43 0.92 -8.62 -2.46
C LEU A 43 2.38 -8.80 -2.08
N VAL A 44 2.68 -9.60 -1.06
CA VAL A 44 4.05 -9.84 -0.61
C VAL A 44 4.86 -10.59 -1.68
N VAL A 45 4.27 -11.59 -2.34
CA VAL A 45 4.92 -12.36 -3.40
C VAL A 45 5.12 -11.51 -4.66
N CYS A 46 4.15 -10.67 -5.01
CA CYS A 46 4.22 -9.80 -6.19
C CYS A 46 5.11 -8.58 -5.96
N ALA A 47 5.26 -8.08 -4.73
CA ALA A 47 6.09 -6.91 -4.42
C ALA A 47 7.50 -6.96 -5.02
N PRO A 48 8.31 -8.03 -4.85
CA PRO A 48 9.64 -8.10 -5.47
C PRO A 48 9.59 -8.13 -7.00
N LEU A 49 8.55 -8.71 -7.60
CA LEU A 49 8.36 -8.71 -9.05
C LEU A 49 8.12 -7.28 -9.55
N PHE A 50 7.20 -6.55 -8.91
CA PHE A 50 6.91 -5.17 -9.27
C PHE A 50 8.09 -4.23 -9.02
N ILE A 51 8.87 -4.44 -7.96
CA ILE A 51 10.10 -3.65 -7.71
C ILE A 51 11.12 -3.85 -8.84
N LYS A 52 11.27 -5.07 -9.36
CA LYS A 52 12.17 -5.33 -10.50
C LYS A 52 11.68 -4.63 -11.77
N ILE A 53 10.39 -4.72 -12.06
CA ILE A 53 9.77 -4.03 -13.21
C ILE A 53 9.95 -2.51 -13.08
N GLN A 54 9.72 -1.98 -11.88
CA GLN A 54 9.88 -0.57 -11.58
C GLN A 54 11.32 -0.12 -11.84
N LYS A 55 12.32 -0.86 -11.36
CA LYS A 55 13.74 -0.55 -11.62
C LYS A 55 14.09 -0.53 -13.11
N LEU A 56 13.53 -1.44 -13.91
CA LEU A 56 13.72 -1.44 -15.36
C LEU A 56 13.07 -0.22 -16.01
N SER A 57 11.87 0.17 -15.56
CA SER A 57 11.20 1.36 -16.08
C SER A 57 11.95 2.66 -15.75
N TYR A 58 12.60 2.74 -14.58
CA TYR A 58 13.39 3.89 -14.14
C TYR A 58 14.87 3.82 -14.56
N ALA A 59 15.26 2.89 -15.44
CA ALA A 59 16.61 2.88 -16.01
C ALA A 59 16.91 4.23 -16.69
N GLU A 60 18.12 4.76 -16.53
CA GLU A 60 18.48 6.10 -17.00
C GLU A 60 18.24 6.30 -18.49
N GLU A 61 18.44 5.25 -19.30
CA GLU A 61 18.16 5.25 -20.73
C GLU A 61 16.67 5.48 -21.01
N ASN A 62 15.78 4.78 -20.30
CA ASN A 62 14.34 4.93 -20.44
C ASN A 62 13.89 6.31 -19.98
N VAL A 63 14.44 6.82 -18.88
CA VAL A 63 14.13 8.17 -18.38
C VAL A 63 14.54 9.24 -19.39
N LYS A 64 15.71 9.12 -20.02
CA LYS A 64 16.16 10.05 -21.08
C LYS A 64 15.24 10.01 -22.29
N VAL A 65 14.88 8.82 -22.77
CA VAL A 65 13.94 8.65 -23.89
C VAL A 65 12.57 9.25 -23.58
N TRP A 66 12.04 9.04 -22.37
CA TRP A 66 10.78 9.63 -21.95
C TRP A 66 10.85 11.16 -21.82
N ASN A 67 11.96 11.69 -21.30
CA ASN A 67 12.18 13.13 -21.21
C ASN A 67 12.28 13.76 -22.61
N GLU A 68 12.96 13.12 -23.56
CA GLU A 68 13.04 13.58 -24.94
C GLU A 68 11.69 13.54 -25.65
N LYS A 69 10.89 12.48 -25.46
CA LYS A 69 9.52 12.41 -25.97
C LYS A 69 8.65 13.53 -25.39
N ARG A 70 8.69 13.70 -24.07
CA ARG A 70 7.95 14.79 -23.39
C ARG A 70 8.39 16.15 -23.90
N LYS A 71 9.69 16.39 -24.07
CA LYS A 71 10.23 17.63 -24.62
C LYS A 71 9.68 17.89 -26.03
N LYS A 72 9.68 16.88 -26.90
CA LYS A 72 9.09 16.98 -28.25
C LYS A 72 7.58 17.22 -28.23
N GLU A 73 6.84 16.62 -27.31
CA GLU A 73 5.40 16.85 -27.15
C GLU A 73 5.08 18.26 -26.64
N PHE A 74 5.86 18.79 -25.70
CA PHE A 74 5.70 20.15 -25.18
C PHE A 74 6.20 21.25 -26.13
N GLU A 75 7.23 20.97 -26.94
CA GLU A 75 7.78 21.92 -27.91
C GLU A 75 7.09 21.83 -29.30
N GLY A 76 6.40 20.73 -29.60
CA GLY A 76 5.88 20.41 -30.94
C GLY A 76 4.39 20.64 -31.18
N HIS A 77 3.60 20.98 -30.16
CA HIS A 77 2.18 21.33 -30.32
C HIS A 77 1.89 22.71 -29.71
N GLY A 78 2.49 23.74 -30.31
CA GLY A 78 1.93 25.08 -30.27
C GLY A 78 0.68 25.11 -31.15
N HIS A 79 -0.49 25.25 -30.53
CA HIS A 79 -1.57 26.01 -31.14
C HIS A 79 -1.18 27.49 -31.22
#